data_AF-A0AA36AGU9-F1
#
_entry.id   AF-A0AA36AGU9-F1
#
_cell.length_a   1.000
_cell.length_b   1.000
_cell.length_c   1.000
_cell.angle_alpha   90.00
_cell.angle_beta   90.00
_cell.angle_gamma   90.00
#
_symmetry.space_group_name_H-M   'P 1'
#
loop_
_entity.id
_entity.type
_entity.pdbx_description
1 polymer ?
#
loop_
_entity_poly.entity_id
_entity_poly.type
_entity_poly.pdbx_seq_one_letter_code
_entity_poly.pdbx_strand_id
1 'polypeptide(L)'
;MNRQLVKSIGNLTARLSRCQISTSAVLGNQSAVLGQEARDKIHPRIGNREIVGFGINGSASYFDIPEIPFPAIRFKESTGENLALLDKQAADWKTLTLQEKKDLYRISFCQTYAEMHAPTGDWKRIISFFLMSCSLTGWIIIWMKLYGMF
;
A
#
# COMPACT_ATOMS: atom_id res chain seq x y z
N MET A 1 42.45 8.71 -38.44
CA MET A 1 41.45 8.38 -37.39
C MET A 1 40.26 7.69 -38.05
N ASN A 2 39.96 6.45 -37.67
CA ASN A 2 39.19 5.49 -38.48
C ASN A 2 37.68 5.78 -38.46
N ARG A 3 37.05 6.01 -39.63
CA ARG A 3 35.61 6.38 -39.75
C ARG A 3 34.64 5.33 -39.18
N GLN A 4 35.08 4.07 -39.07
CA GLN A 4 34.29 2.98 -38.47
C GLN A 4 34.15 3.11 -36.95
N LEU A 5 35.17 3.65 -36.26
CA LEU A 5 35.14 3.87 -34.81
C LEU A 5 34.14 4.97 -34.43
N VAL A 6 34.07 6.04 -35.21
CA VAL A 6 33.14 7.16 -34.95
C VAL A 6 31.67 6.73 -35.09
N LYS A 7 31.37 5.83 -36.04
CA LYS A 7 30.02 5.26 -36.21
C LYS A 7 29.65 4.27 -35.10
N SER A 8 30.61 3.48 -34.60
CA SER A 8 30.41 2.59 -33.45
C SER A 8 30.08 3.35 -32.17
N ILE A 9 30.80 4.46 -31.91
CA ILE A 9 30.57 5.30 -30.73
C ILE A 9 29.22 6.04 -30.82
N GLY A 10 28.85 6.55 -32.00
CA GLY A 10 27.55 7.22 -32.20
C GLY A 10 26.34 6.31 -31.99
N ASN A 11 26.46 5.02 -32.33
CA ASN A 11 25.39 4.03 -32.14
C ASN A 11 25.27 3.55 -30.68
N LEU A 12 26.33 3.66 -29.88
CA LEU A 12 26.31 3.39 -28.43
C LEU A 12 25.59 4.52 -27.68
N THR A 13 25.80 5.77 -28.07
CA THR A 13 25.14 6.93 -27.44
C THR A 13 23.65 7.03 -27.77
N ALA A 14 23.22 6.54 -28.93
CA ALA A 14 21.80 6.53 -29.32
C ALA A 14 20.96 5.44 -28.62
N ARG A 15 21.59 4.51 -27.87
CA ARG A 15 20.89 3.45 -27.12
C ARG A 15 20.62 3.79 -25.65
N LEU A 16 21.11 4.93 -25.17
CA LEU A 16 20.95 5.41 -23.78
C LEU A 16 19.78 6.39 -23.58
N SER A 17 18.90 6.55 -24.57
CA SER A 17 17.63 7.25 -24.39
C SER A 17 16.50 6.27 -24.03
N ARG A 18 16.59 5.64 -22.87
CA ARG A 18 15.49 4.83 -22.33
C ARG A 18 15.46 4.97 -20.81
N CYS A 19 14.43 5.69 -20.35
CA CYS A 19 13.97 5.79 -18.97
C CYS A 19 15.06 6.08 -17.92
N GLN A 20 15.06 7.29 -17.37
CA GLN A 20 15.70 7.58 -16.09
C GLN A 20 15.05 6.68 -15.02
N ILE A 21 15.59 5.48 -14.84
CA ILE A 21 15.30 4.61 -13.71
C ILE A 21 15.98 5.26 -12.51
N SER A 22 15.19 5.52 -11.48
CA SER A 22 15.62 6.01 -10.18
C SER A 22 16.98 5.45 -9.76
N THR A 23 17.83 6.31 -9.21
CA THR A 23 19.09 5.93 -8.57
C THR A 23 18.81 5.12 -7.29
N SER A 24 18.46 3.85 -7.43
CA SER A 24 18.88 2.82 -6.49
C SER A 24 19.96 2.00 -7.20
N ALA A 25 21.09 1.81 -6.54
CA ALA A 25 22.22 1.09 -7.10
C ALA A 25 21.78 -0.29 -7.60
N VAL A 26 22.28 -0.69 -8.78
CA VAL A 26 22.22 -2.08 -9.25
C VAL A 26 23.04 -2.91 -8.27
N LEU A 27 22.38 -3.45 -7.23
CA LEU A 27 22.92 -4.56 -6.45
C LEU A 27 22.91 -5.76 -7.40
N GLY A 28 24.08 -6.08 -7.96
CA GLY A 28 24.23 -7.24 -8.83
C GLY A 28 23.82 -8.51 -8.09
N ASN A 29 23.00 -9.34 -8.74
CA ASN A 29 22.65 -10.75 -8.46
C ASN A 29 22.48 -11.24 -7.02
N GLN A 30 22.43 -10.36 -6.02
CA GLN A 30 21.92 -10.67 -4.70
C GLN A 30 20.43 -10.44 -4.79
N SER A 31 19.66 -11.52 -4.93
CA SER A 31 18.27 -11.55 -4.52
C SER A 31 18.18 -10.74 -3.23
N ALA A 32 17.32 -9.71 -3.18
CA ALA A 32 17.13 -8.85 -2.00
C ALA A 32 16.48 -9.62 -0.84
N VAL A 33 17.10 -10.73 -0.46
CA VAL A 33 16.70 -11.64 0.59
C VAL A 33 17.17 -10.97 1.87
N LEU A 34 16.23 -10.37 2.59
CA LEU A 34 16.44 -9.86 3.94
C LEU A 34 17.23 -10.91 4.75
N GLY A 35 18.30 -10.48 5.41
CA GLY A 35 19.07 -11.36 6.28
C GLY A 35 18.19 -12.00 7.34
N GLN A 36 18.53 -13.21 7.78
CA GLN A 36 17.71 -14.00 8.71
C GLN A 36 17.32 -13.20 9.98
N GLU A 37 18.25 -12.44 10.55
CA GLU A 37 17.98 -11.60 11.71
C GLU A 37 16.94 -10.50 11.46
N ALA A 38 16.95 -9.90 10.26
CA ALA A 38 15.97 -8.88 9.88
C ALA A 38 14.60 -9.51 9.68
N ARG A 39 14.56 -10.71 9.09
CA ARG A 39 13.35 -11.52 8.95
C ARG A 39 12.74 -11.84 10.31
N ASP A 40 13.54 -12.32 11.25
CA ASP A 40 13.07 -12.69 12.60
C ASP A 40 12.51 -11.49 13.38
N LYS A 41 12.98 -10.26 13.10
CA LYS A 41 12.42 -9.03 13.67
C LYS A 41 11.12 -8.60 13.02
N ILE A 42 10.95 -8.84 11.71
CA ILE A 42 9.83 -8.33 10.91
C ILE A 42 8.65 -9.32 10.92
N HIS A 43 8.91 -10.61 10.72
CA HIS A 43 7.88 -11.66 10.58
C HIS A 43 6.91 -11.80 11.76
N PRO A 44 7.29 -11.59 13.03
CA PRO A 44 6.32 -11.63 14.13
C PRO A 44 5.18 -10.62 13.99
N ARG A 45 5.40 -9.50 13.27
CA ARG A 45 4.38 -8.46 13.05
C ARG A 45 3.59 -8.67 11.75
N ILE A 46 4.26 -9.14 10.71
CA ILE A 46 3.64 -9.31 9.38
C ILE A 46 3.06 -10.71 9.15
N GLY A 47 3.43 -11.71 9.95
CA GLY A 47 3.08 -13.11 9.71
C GLY A 47 3.79 -13.66 8.47
N ASN A 48 3.07 -14.50 7.72
CA ASN A 48 3.55 -15.13 6.48
C ASN A 48 3.30 -14.26 5.23
N ARG A 49 3.14 -12.94 5.41
CA ARG A 49 2.93 -12.02 4.28
C ARG A 49 4.23 -11.75 3.56
N GLU A 50 4.15 -11.75 2.23
CA GLU A 50 5.29 -11.45 1.37
C GLU A 50 5.63 -9.95 1.41
N ILE A 51 6.92 -9.65 1.51
CA ILE A 51 7.47 -8.29 1.39
C ILE A 51 7.79 -8.05 -0.08
N VAL A 52 7.07 -7.13 -0.71
CA VAL A 52 7.10 -6.90 -2.16
C VAL A 52 7.88 -5.62 -2.53
N GLY A 53 8.06 -4.70 -1.59
CA GLY A 53 8.71 -3.42 -1.86
C GLY A 53 9.29 -2.74 -0.64
N PHE A 54 9.84 -1.56 -0.87
CA PHE A 54 10.35 -0.68 0.17
C PHE A 54 9.20 0.13 0.77
N GLY A 55 8.93 -0.03 2.06
CA GLY A 55 7.89 0.73 2.74
C GLY A 55 8.34 2.07 3.28
N ILE A 56 7.43 2.72 4.00
CA ILE A 56 7.67 3.99 4.67
C ILE A 56 8.86 3.84 5.62
N ASN A 57 9.93 4.62 5.40
CA ASN A 57 11.17 4.54 6.18
C ASN A 57 11.80 3.13 6.23
N GLY A 58 11.56 2.30 5.21
CA GLY A 58 12.05 0.93 5.14
C GLY A 58 11.29 -0.07 6.02
N SER A 59 10.14 0.31 6.58
CA SER A 59 9.31 -0.62 7.34
C SER A 59 8.52 -1.56 6.43
N ALA A 60 8.44 -2.84 6.80
CA ALA A 60 7.55 -3.80 6.14
C ALA A 60 6.16 -3.68 6.76
N SER A 61 5.40 -2.65 6.34
CA SER A 61 4.06 -2.38 6.86
C SER A 61 3.07 -2.15 5.72
N TYR A 62 1.83 -2.56 5.95
CA TYR A 62 0.74 -2.41 5.00
C TYR A 62 -0.06 -1.15 5.29
N PHE A 63 -0.38 -0.37 4.26
CA PHE A 63 -1.21 0.81 4.36
C PHE A 63 -2.05 0.97 3.09
N ASP A 64 -3.35 1.21 3.25
CA ASP A 64 -4.25 1.62 2.16
C ASP A 64 -4.45 3.12 2.23
N ILE A 65 -3.56 3.86 1.57
CA ILE A 65 -3.55 5.32 1.56
C ILE A 65 -3.30 5.79 0.12
N PRO A 66 -4.11 6.72 -0.44
CA PRO A 66 -3.98 7.15 -1.83
C PRO A 66 -2.59 7.70 -2.22
N GLU A 67 -1.86 8.29 -1.29
CA GLU A 67 -0.52 8.84 -1.52
C GLU A 67 0.54 7.75 -1.68
N ILE A 68 0.28 6.54 -1.16
CA ILE A 68 1.21 5.41 -1.15
C ILE A 68 0.51 4.22 -1.82
N PRO A 69 0.34 4.25 -3.16
CA PRO A 69 -0.40 3.24 -3.92
C PRO A 69 0.16 1.82 -3.79
N PHE A 70 1.44 1.70 -3.46
CA PHE A 70 2.17 0.43 -3.46
C PHE A 70 2.72 0.15 -2.05
N PRO A 71 1.98 -0.58 -1.21
CA PRO A 71 2.43 -0.91 0.13
C PRO A 71 3.63 -1.86 0.10
N ALA A 72 4.38 -1.90 1.20
CA ALA A 72 5.61 -2.69 1.30
C ALA A 72 5.38 -4.21 1.30
N ILE A 73 4.21 -4.62 1.80
CA ILE A 73 3.82 -6.01 1.97
C ILE A 73 2.47 -6.25 1.28
N ARG A 74 2.16 -7.50 0.94
CA ARG A 74 0.80 -7.87 0.46
C ARG A 74 -0.23 -7.83 1.59
N PHE A 75 -1.50 -7.64 1.25
CA PHE A 75 -2.59 -7.69 2.22
C PHE A 75 -2.77 -9.09 2.82
N LYS A 76 -2.91 -10.13 1.97
CA LYS A 76 -3.09 -11.52 2.39
C LYS A 76 -1.76 -12.28 2.49
N GLU A 77 -1.76 -13.34 3.29
CA GLU A 77 -0.65 -14.28 3.37
C GLU A 77 -0.55 -15.13 2.09
N SER A 78 0.68 -15.49 1.72
CA SER A 78 0.98 -16.37 0.59
C SER A 78 0.79 -17.84 0.99
N THR A 79 -0.43 -18.23 1.34
CA THR A 79 -0.75 -19.60 1.80
C THR A 79 -1.72 -20.30 0.83
N GLY A 80 -1.49 -21.60 0.61
CA GLY A 80 -2.39 -22.50 -0.12
C GLY A 80 -2.80 -22.00 -1.51
N GLU A 81 -4.10 -21.74 -1.67
CA GLU A 81 -4.72 -21.28 -2.91
C GLU A 81 -4.15 -19.95 -3.42
N ASN A 82 -3.78 -19.04 -2.51
CA ASN A 82 -3.19 -17.76 -2.91
C ASN A 82 -1.86 -17.99 -3.63
N LEU A 83 -1.02 -18.91 -3.14
CA LEU A 83 0.30 -19.18 -3.71
C LEU A 83 0.19 -19.74 -5.14
N ALA A 84 -0.76 -20.64 -5.38
CA ALA A 84 -1.03 -21.15 -6.73
C ALA A 84 -1.50 -20.03 -7.71
N LEU A 85 -2.29 -19.06 -7.24
CA LEU A 85 -2.67 -17.89 -8.05
C LEU A 85 -1.48 -16.96 -8.30
N LEU A 86 -0.59 -16.79 -7.33
CA LEU A 86 0.63 -16.00 -7.48
C LEU A 86 1.62 -16.64 -8.47
N ASP A 87 1.74 -17.96 -8.47
CA ASP A 87 2.56 -18.67 -9.46
C ASP A 87 2.00 -18.50 -10.87
N LYS A 88 0.66 -18.55 -11.02
CA LYS A 88 -0.01 -18.22 -12.29
C LYS A 88 0.18 -16.75 -12.69
N GLN A 89 0.25 -15.82 -11.73
CA GLN A 89 0.48 -14.39 -12.00
C GLN A 89 1.83 -14.15 -12.69
N ALA A 90 2.84 -14.99 -12.43
CA ALA A 90 4.14 -14.89 -13.08
C ALA A 90 4.11 -15.32 -14.57
N ALA A 91 3.06 -16.02 -15.02
CA ALA A 91 2.83 -16.40 -16.41
C ALA A 91 2.12 -15.29 -17.21
N ASP A 92 1.71 -15.57 -18.46
CA ASP A 92 1.04 -14.59 -19.31
C ASP A 92 -0.37 -14.24 -18.81
N TRP A 93 -0.64 -12.94 -18.65
CA TRP A 93 -1.88 -12.39 -18.10
C TRP A 93 -3.10 -12.54 -19.01
N LYS A 94 -2.89 -12.94 -20.27
CA LYS A 94 -3.97 -13.30 -21.19
C LYS A 94 -4.66 -14.60 -20.81
N THR A 95 -3.98 -15.48 -20.08
CA THR A 95 -4.53 -16.77 -19.65
C THR A 95 -5.43 -16.65 -18.41
N LEU A 96 -5.28 -15.57 -17.63
CA LEU A 96 -6.08 -15.35 -16.43
C LEU A 96 -7.49 -14.88 -16.74
N THR A 97 -8.45 -15.50 -16.08
CA THR A 97 -9.86 -15.09 -16.10
C THR A 97 -10.07 -13.77 -15.36
N LEU A 98 -11.20 -13.10 -15.61
CA LEU A 98 -11.54 -11.84 -14.93
C LEU A 98 -11.67 -12.03 -13.41
N GLN A 99 -12.17 -13.18 -12.96
CA GLN A 99 -12.31 -13.48 -11.55
C GLN A 99 -10.95 -13.67 -10.88
N GLU A 100 -10.05 -14.44 -11.47
CA GLU A 100 -8.69 -14.63 -10.94
C GLU A 100 -7.92 -13.30 -10.84
N LYS A 101 -8.14 -12.37 -11.77
CA LYS A 101 -7.56 -11.01 -11.70
C LYS A 101 -8.09 -10.22 -10.50
N LYS A 102 -9.39 -10.32 -10.22
CA LYS A 102 -9.99 -9.68 -9.03
C LYS A 102 -9.48 -10.33 -7.74
N ASP A 103 -9.31 -11.64 -7.73
CA ASP A 103 -8.80 -12.36 -6.56
C ASP A 103 -7.32 -12.00 -6.31
N LEU A 104 -6.49 -11.92 -7.36
CA LEU A 104 -5.13 -11.39 -7.27
C LEU A 104 -5.07 -9.97 -6.72
N TYR A 105 -6.03 -9.12 -7.12
CA TYR A 105 -6.14 -7.78 -6.57
C TYR A 105 -6.42 -7.83 -5.05
N ARG A 106 -7.37 -8.67 -4.61
CA ARG A 106 -7.71 -8.82 -3.18
C ARG A 106 -6.66 -9.57 -2.35
N ILE A 107 -5.75 -10.29 -2.99
CA ILE A 107 -4.56 -10.85 -2.33
C ILE A 107 -3.56 -9.74 -2.05
N SER A 108 -3.36 -8.85 -3.01
CA SER A 108 -2.36 -7.78 -2.92
C SER A 108 -2.86 -6.61 -2.07
N PHE A 109 -4.13 -6.23 -2.22
CA PHE A 109 -4.73 -5.04 -1.61
C PHE A 109 -6.01 -5.37 -0.83
N CYS A 110 -6.23 -4.68 0.31
CA CYS A 110 -7.48 -4.79 1.05
C CYS A 110 -8.58 -3.97 0.36
N GLN A 111 -8.34 -2.69 0.11
CA GLN A 111 -9.32 -1.75 -0.45
C GLN A 111 -9.01 -1.32 -1.88
N THR A 112 -10.06 -1.02 -2.63
CA THR A 112 -9.93 -0.29 -3.91
C THR A 112 -9.88 1.21 -3.68
N TYR A 113 -9.39 1.98 -4.66
CA TYR A 113 -9.45 3.45 -4.61
C TYR A 113 -10.87 3.98 -4.41
N ALA A 114 -11.86 3.34 -5.03
CA ALA A 114 -13.26 3.73 -4.84
C ALA A 114 -13.73 3.48 -3.39
N GLU A 115 -13.27 2.40 -2.76
CA GLU A 115 -13.56 2.09 -1.35
C GLU A 115 -12.85 3.05 -0.39
N MET A 116 -11.57 3.40 -0.66
CA MET A 116 -10.82 4.36 0.15
C MET A 116 -11.43 5.76 0.12
N HIS A 117 -11.99 6.17 -1.03
CA HIS A 117 -12.65 7.47 -1.18
C HIS A 117 -14.14 7.46 -0.84
N ALA A 118 -14.68 6.33 -0.36
CA ALA A 118 -16.10 6.24 -0.04
C ALA A 118 -16.46 7.17 1.13
N PRO A 119 -17.52 7.99 1.02
CA PRO A 119 -17.93 8.89 2.10
C PRO A 119 -18.50 8.09 3.28
N THR A 120 -17.84 8.12 4.44
CA THR A 120 -18.27 7.41 5.66
C THR A 120 -19.46 8.07 6.37
N GLY A 121 -19.67 9.37 6.15
CA GLY A 121 -20.72 10.13 6.80
C GLY A 121 -20.43 10.49 8.27
N ASP A 122 -19.17 10.41 8.71
CA ASP A 122 -18.78 10.71 10.10
C ASP A 122 -19.12 12.14 10.54
N TRP A 123 -19.20 13.08 9.60
CA TRP A 123 -19.67 14.45 9.87
C TRP A 123 -21.05 14.48 10.55
N LYS A 124 -21.95 13.54 10.22
CA LYS A 124 -23.28 13.41 10.85
C LYS A 124 -23.16 13.01 12.31
N ARG A 125 -22.22 12.11 12.63
CA ARG A 125 -21.94 11.67 14.00
C ARG A 125 -21.41 12.83 14.84
N ILE A 126 -20.48 13.61 14.28
CA ILE A 126 -19.90 14.79 14.94
C ILE A 126 -20.99 15.81 15.25
N ILE A 127 -21.85 16.14 14.27
CA ILE A 127 -22.97 17.07 14.49
C ILE A 127 -23.95 16.54 15.55
N SER A 128 -24.25 15.23 15.53
CA SER A 128 -25.12 14.60 16.52
C SER A 128 -24.59 14.78 17.94
N PHE A 129 -23.30 14.46 18.18
CA PHE A 129 -22.69 14.62 19.49
C PHE A 129 -22.65 16.09 19.94
N PHE A 130 -22.36 17.01 19.02
CA PHE A 130 -22.37 18.44 19.30
C PHE A 130 -23.76 18.93 19.76
N LEU A 131 -24.82 18.61 19.00
CA LEU A 131 -26.19 19.02 19.34
C LEU A 131 -26.68 18.36 20.65
N MET A 132 -26.33 17.10 20.88
CA MET A 132 -26.67 16.39 22.11
C MET A 132 -26.01 17.04 23.33
N SER A 133 -24.75 17.46 23.21
CA SER A 133 -24.02 18.17 24.27
C SER A 133 -24.62 19.54 24.56
N CYS A 134 -24.99 20.31 23.53
CA CYS A 134 -25.69 21.59 23.70
C CYS A 134 -27.05 21.42 24.39
N SER A 135 -27.83 20.42 23.99
CA SER A 135 -29.12 20.09 24.62
C SER A 135 -28.94 19.73 26.09
N LEU A 136 -28.01 18.82 26.39
CA LEU A 136 -27.71 18.40 27.77
C LEU A 136 -27.28 19.58 28.65
N THR A 137 -26.44 20.47 28.12
CA THR A 137 -26.04 21.70 28.82
C THR A 137 -27.25 22.59 29.13
N GLY A 138 -28.16 22.77 28.17
CA GLY A 138 -29.40 23.52 28.38
C GLY A 138 -30.29 22.90 29.48
N TRP A 139 -30.45 21.58 29.49
CA TRP A 139 -31.19 20.86 30.53
C TRP A 139 -30.56 21.02 31.92
N ILE A 140 -29.23 20.95 32.02
CA ILE A 140 -28.51 21.15 33.28
C ILE A 140 -28.74 22.57 33.80
N ILE A 141 -28.68 23.60 32.94
CA ILE A 141 -28.94 24.99 33.35
C ILE A 141 -30.37 25.16 33.89
N ILE A 142 -31.36 24.56 33.23
CA ILE A 142 -32.76 24.60 33.69
C ILE A 142 -32.89 23.91 35.06
N TRP A 143 -32.29 22.73 35.21
CA TRP A 143 -32.29 21.98 36.47
C TRP A 143 -31.63 22.77 37.61
N MET A 144 -30.48 23.37 37.36
CA MET A 144 -29.78 24.23 38.33
C MET A 144 -30.65 25.41 38.79
N LYS A 145 -31.38 26.05 37.87
CA LYS A 145 -32.32 27.14 38.19
C LYS A 145 -33.55 26.69 38.98
N LEU A 146 -34.09 25.50 38.69
CA LEU A 146 -35.31 25.02 39.34
C LEU A 146 -35.07 24.55 40.78
N TYR A 147 -33.90 23.94 41.04
CA TYR A 147 -33.54 23.40 42.36
C TYR A 147 -32.60 24.31 43.16
N GLY A 148 -32.38 25.55 42.72
CA GLY A 148 -31.76 26.60 43.52
C GLY A 148 -30.32 26.33 43.94
N MET A 149 -29.54 25.61 43.12
CA MET A 149 -28.12 25.41 43.41
C MET A 149 -27.25 26.65 43.12
N PHE A 150 -27.87 27.73 42.61
CA PHE A 150 -27.39 29.11 42.59
C PHE A 150 -28.57 30.07 42.59
#